data_AF-A0A959PV87-F1
#
_entry.id   AF-A0A959PV87-F1
#
_cell.length_a   1.000
_cell.length_b   1.000
_cell.length_c   1.000
_cell.angle_alpha   90.00
_cell.angle_beta   90.00
_cell.angle_gamma   90.00
#
_symmetry.space_group_name_H-M   'P 1'
#
loop_
_entity.id
_entity.type
_entity.pdbx_description
1 polymer ?
#
loop_
_entity_poly.entity_id
_entity_poly.type
_entity_poly.pdbx_seq_one_letter_code
_entity_poly.pdbx_strand_id
1 'polypeptide(L)'
;MKASQSKGFQDSGSNLQPLMVFRDRHQMEWSVNQSRELSADIDEEGSFLLNLWNGMVQLFVALRYLFVHVIWRPMDSLPLPVFKVGMLSLVAIIFFWGHFGGNESNKENQVLIGGEQKENSEESNDALFAASFPSPMKDKKERLSDGTSGPFANLASDNIDDKKAKAYIRRFSKVAISEMHKFGIPASIKMAQGLLESAKGESPLSTNNNNHFGIKCFLKDCKAGHCSNYGDDSHKDFFRKYKSAWESWRAHSEMIAGGRYASLLKNKNDYKAWAKGLKSLGYATDKEYAQKLIQTIEKYHLDLLDEA
;
A
#
# COMPACT_ATOMS: atom_id res chain seq x y z
N MET A 1 -22.27 63.85 21.26
CA MET A 1 -23.62 64.21 20.77
C MET A 1 -23.63 64.23 19.25
N LYS A 2 -24.36 63.31 18.61
CA LYS A 2 -25.10 63.48 17.34
C LYS A 2 -25.63 62.10 16.92
N ALA A 3 -26.95 61.96 16.89
CA ALA A 3 -27.62 60.82 16.27
C ALA A 3 -27.75 61.08 14.76
N SER A 4 -27.84 60.02 13.94
CA SER A 4 -28.45 60.11 12.62
C SER A 4 -29.17 58.82 12.26
N GLN A 5 -30.29 59.01 11.60
CA GLN A 5 -31.45 58.11 11.54
C GLN A 5 -31.30 56.89 10.64
N SER A 6 -32.17 55.92 10.94
CA SER A 6 -32.68 54.85 10.08
C SER A 6 -32.93 55.22 8.61
N LYS A 7 -32.69 54.24 7.72
CA LYS A 7 -33.60 53.88 6.62
C LYS A 7 -33.72 52.37 6.54
N GLY A 8 -34.95 51.87 6.39
CA GLY A 8 -35.23 50.48 6.05
C GLY A 8 -35.44 50.33 4.53
N PHE A 9 -36.15 49.25 4.15
CA PHE A 9 -36.37 48.80 2.76
C PHE A 9 -35.10 48.14 2.17
N GLN A 10 -35.16 47.00 1.47
CA GLN A 10 -36.31 46.35 0.83
C GLN A 10 -36.07 44.83 0.77
N ASP A 11 -37.12 44.03 0.96
CA ASP A 11 -37.06 42.58 0.75
C ASP A 11 -37.18 42.27 -0.75
N SER A 12 -36.27 41.47 -1.28
CA SER A 12 -36.28 41.01 -2.67
C SER A 12 -35.93 39.53 -2.75
N GLY A 13 -36.93 38.71 -2.44
CA GLY A 13 -36.89 37.28 -2.73
C GLY A 13 -36.70 37.02 -4.23
N SER A 14 -35.62 36.32 -4.59
CA SER A 14 -35.45 35.76 -5.92
C SER A 14 -34.74 34.40 -5.88
N ASN A 15 -35.54 33.35 -6.04
CA ASN A 15 -35.21 32.18 -6.86
C ASN A 15 -33.96 31.35 -6.46
N LEU A 16 -34.13 30.48 -5.46
CA LEU A 16 -33.26 29.32 -5.28
C LEU A 16 -33.43 28.34 -6.45
N GLN A 17 -32.54 28.40 -7.45
CA GLN A 17 -32.46 27.39 -8.50
C GLN A 17 -31.71 26.14 -7.98
N PRO A 18 -32.29 24.92 -8.09
CA PRO A 18 -31.55 23.68 -7.84
C PRO A 18 -30.62 23.38 -9.02
N LEU A 19 -29.38 23.85 -8.93
CA LEU A 19 -28.36 23.67 -9.97
C LEU A 19 -27.74 22.25 -9.91
N MET A 20 -28.52 21.19 -10.19
CA MET A 20 -27.98 19.83 -10.26
C MET A 20 -28.76 18.80 -11.11
N VAL A 21 -29.27 19.18 -12.28
CA VAL A 21 -29.72 18.20 -13.30
C VAL A 21 -29.39 18.70 -14.72
N PHE A 22 -28.16 18.45 -15.23
CA PHE A 22 -27.92 18.33 -16.69
C PHE A 22 -26.52 17.79 -17.07
N ARG A 23 -26.18 16.53 -16.72
CA ARG A 23 -25.12 15.80 -17.45
C ARG A 23 -25.24 14.27 -17.48
N ASP A 24 -26.46 13.74 -17.57
CA ASP A 24 -26.69 12.30 -17.76
C ASP A 24 -27.78 12.03 -18.82
N ARG A 25 -27.39 12.16 -20.10
CA ARG A 25 -28.15 11.60 -21.23
C ARG A 25 -27.27 10.82 -22.22
N HIS A 26 -26.01 11.23 -22.42
CA HIS A 26 -25.10 10.52 -23.33
C HIS A 26 -24.26 9.38 -22.70
N GLN A 27 -24.24 9.21 -21.38
CA GLN A 27 -23.61 8.03 -20.75
C GLN A 27 -24.55 6.81 -20.63
N MET A 28 -25.87 7.00 -20.70
CA MET A 28 -26.82 5.89 -20.58
C MET A 28 -26.97 5.08 -21.88
N GLU A 29 -26.93 5.71 -23.05
CA GLU A 29 -27.06 5.00 -24.33
C GLU A 29 -25.86 4.09 -24.66
N TRP A 30 -24.65 4.44 -24.20
CA TRP A 30 -23.46 3.61 -24.34
C TRP A 30 -23.48 2.39 -23.40
N SER A 31 -24.00 2.57 -22.18
CA SER A 31 -24.12 1.51 -21.16
C SER A 31 -25.15 0.43 -21.53
N VAL A 32 -26.30 0.82 -22.09
CA VAL A 32 -27.39 -0.12 -22.43
C VAL A 32 -26.99 -1.06 -23.59
N ASN A 33 -26.21 -0.57 -24.56
CA ASN A 33 -25.83 -1.40 -25.71
C ASN A 33 -24.75 -2.44 -25.34
N GLN A 34 -23.75 -2.07 -24.54
CA GLN A 34 -22.69 -3.01 -24.13
C GLN A 34 -23.18 -4.08 -23.13
N SER A 35 -24.28 -3.83 -22.43
CA SER A 35 -24.94 -4.81 -21.55
C SER A 35 -25.67 -5.92 -22.33
N ARG A 36 -25.99 -5.69 -23.60
CA ARG A 36 -26.82 -6.58 -24.43
C ARG A 36 -26.02 -7.62 -25.23
N GLU A 37 -24.71 -7.39 -25.41
CA GLU A 37 -23.80 -8.34 -26.08
C GLU A 37 -23.04 -9.25 -25.09
N LEU A 38 -23.12 -8.99 -23.78
CA LEU A 38 -22.49 -9.80 -22.72
C LEU A 38 -23.48 -10.67 -21.91
N SER A 39 -24.75 -10.73 -22.33
CA SER A 39 -25.82 -11.46 -21.65
C SER A 39 -26.47 -12.56 -22.49
N ALA A 40 -25.92 -12.83 -23.69
CA ALA A 40 -26.09 -14.12 -24.35
C ALA A 40 -25.09 -15.11 -23.73
N ASP A 41 -25.53 -16.34 -23.47
CA ASP A 41 -24.76 -17.43 -22.85
C ASP A 41 -24.27 -17.15 -21.41
N ILE A 42 -25.19 -16.76 -20.53
CA ILE A 42 -25.10 -17.09 -19.09
C ILE A 42 -26.31 -17.94 -18.71
N ASP A 43 -26.04 -19.22 -18.50
CA ASP A 43 -26.94 -20.29 -18.09
C ASP A 43 -27.71 -19.91 -16.79
N GLU A 44 -28.92 -20.46 -16.58
CA GLU A 44 -29.70 -20.18 -15.35
C GLU A 44 -28.89 -20.43 -14.06
N GLU A 45 -28.04 -21.46 -14.05
CA GLU A 45 -27.14 -21.79 -12.94
C GLU A 45 -26.12 -20.68 -12.64
N GLY A 46 -25.57 -20.02 -13.68
CA GLY A 46 -24.63 -18.92 -13.53
C GLY A 46 -25.27 -17.69 -12.88
N SER A 47 -26.53 -17.40 -13.22
CA SER A 47 -27.31 -16.33 -12.59
C SER A 47 -27.60 -16.62 -11.11
N PHE A 48 -27.87 -17.88 -10.77
CA PHE A 48 -28.12 -18.33 -9.40
C PHE A 48 -26.87 -18.18 -8.52
N LEU A 49 -25.71 -18.64 -9.00
CA LEU A 49 -24.46 -18.54 -8.26
C LEU A 49 -24.02 -17.09 -8.02
N LEU A 50 -24.24 -16.19 -9.00
CA LEU A 50 -23.95 -14.77 -8.85
C LEU A 50 -24.86 -14.11 -7.79
N ASN A 51 -26.15 -14.44 -7.79
CA ASN A 51 -27.10 -13.95 -6.81
C ASN A 51 -26.82 -14.50 -5.40
N LEU A 52 -26.43 -15.77 -5.28
CA LEU A 52 -26.00 -16.40 -4.03
C LEU A 52 -24.74 -15.72 -3.48
N TRP A 53 -23.74 -15.47 -4.32
CA TRP A 53 -22.51 -14.76 -3.94
C TRP A 53 -22.80 -13.34 -3.45
N ASN A 54 -23.62 -12.58 -4.18
CA ASN A 54 -24.03 -11.24 -3.77
C ASN A 54 -24.78 -11.26 -2.42
N GLY A 55 -25.65 -12.25 -2.20
CA GLY A 55 -26.31 -12.49 -0.92
C GLY A 55 -25.31 -12.77 0.23
N MET A 56 -24.29 -13.61 0.00
CA MET A 56 -23.25 -13.88 1.00
C MET A 56 -22.40 -12.63 1.32
N VAL A 57 -22.07 -11.81 0.32
CA VAL A 57 -21.35 -10.53 0.54
C VAL A 57 -22.20 -9.58 1.39
N GLN A 58 -23.50 -9.44 1.10
CA GLN A 58 -24.41 -8.62 1.91
C GLN A 58 -24.53 -9.14 3.35
N LEU A 59 -24.64 -10.46 3.54
CA LEU A 59 -24.66 -11.10 4.86
C LEU A 59 -23.36 -10.84 5.62
N PHE A 60 -22.20 -10.94 4.98
CA PHE A 60 -20.91 -10.63 5.60
C PHE A 60 -20.77 -9.15 6.00
N VAL A 61 -21.24 -8.23 5.16
CA VAL A 61 -21.29 -6.79 5.49
C VAL A 61 -22.23 -6.52 6.67
N ALA A 62 -23.41 -7.14 6.70
CA ALA A 62 -24.35 -7.03 7.81
C ALA A 62 -23.78 -7.60 9.12
N LEU A 63 -23.15 -8.78 9.08
CA LEU A 63 -22.48 -9.38 10.24
C LEU A 63 -21.31 -8.53 10.73
N ARG A 64 -20.52 -7.94 9.83
CA ARG A 64 -19.44 -7.00 10.20
C ARG A 64 -20.00 -5.73 10.83
N TYR A 65 -21.08 -5.17 10.29
CA TYR A 65 -21.74 -3.99 10.86
C TYR A 65 -22.31 -4.29 12.26
N LEU A 66 -22.95 -5.45 12.42
CA LEU A 66 -23.46 -5.96 13.70
C LEU A 66 -22.32 -6.19 14.70
N PHE A 67 -21.21 -6.79 14.30
CA PHE A 67 -20.02 -6.96 15.15
C PHE A 67 -19.50 -5.60 15.64
N VAL A 68 -19.38 -4.61 14.75
CA VAL A 68 -18.93 -3.26 15.12
C VAL A 68 -19.95 -2.54 16.03
N HIS A 69 -21.27 -2.70 15.84
CA HIS A 69 -22.26 -1.95 16.63
C HIS A 69 -22.72 -2.65 17.92
N VAL A 70 -22.63 -3.98 18.01
CA VAL A 70 -23.03 -4.77 19.19
C VAL A 70 -21.85 -5.03 20.12
N ILE A 71 -20.68 -5.38 19.58
CA ILE A 71 -19.50 -5.78 20.38
C ILE A 71 -18.58 -4.58 20.66
N TRP A 72 -18.70 -3.48 19.91
CA TRP A 72 -17.90 -2.25 20.10
C TRP A 72 -18.66 -1.12 20.84
N ARG A 73 -19.37 -1.47 21.92
CA ARG A 73 -19.54 -0.51 23.03
C ARG A 73 -18.19 -0.34 23.75
N PRO A 74 -17.88 0.82 24.34
CA PRO A 74 -16.65 0.97 25.12
C PRO A 74 -16.67 0.00 26.31
N MET A 75 -15.80 -1.02 26.26
CA MET A 75 -15.57 -1.93 27.38
C MET A 75 -14.67 -1.27 28.43
N ASP A 76 -15.23 -0.29 29.14
CA ASP A 76 -14.63 0.16 30.39
C ASP A 76 -14.90 -0.91 31.47
N SER A 77 -13.85 -1.70 31.73
CA SER A 77 -13.77 -2.80 32.70
C SER A 77 -14.62 -4.06 32.42
N LEU A 78 -13.99 -5.05 31.77
CA LEU A 78 -14.31 -6.48 31.98
C LEU A 78 -13.04 -7.23 32.40
N PRO A 79 -13.04 -7.95 33.54
CA PRO A 79 -11.86 -8.62 34.05
C PRO A 79 -11.48 -9.84 33.20
N LEU A 80 -10.19 -10.16 33.19
CA LEU A 80 -9.56 -11.21 32.38
C LEU A 80 -9.82 -12.62 32.95
N PRO A 81 -10.87 -13.33 32.52
CA PRO A 81 -10.63 -14.73 32.14
C PRO A 81 -11.39 -15.22 30.89
N VAL A 82 -12.32 -14.44 30.31
CA VAL A 82 -13.25 -14.92 29.27
C VAL A 82 -12.53 -15.42 28.00
N PHE A 83 -11.43 -14.76 27.60
CA PHE A 83 -10.64 -15.14 26.42
C PHE A 83 -9.94 -16.51 26.56
N LYS A 84 -9.61 -16.94 27.79
CA LYS A 84 -8.99 -18.26 28.03
C LYS A 84 -9.99 -19.41 27.85
N VAL A 85 -11.25 -19.19 28.20
CA VAL A 85 -12.32 -20.18 28.02
C VAL A 85 -12.59 -20.43 26.52
N GLY A 86 -12.65 -19.36 25.72
CA GLY A 86 -12.84 -19.46 24.26
C GLY A 86 -11.71 -20.20 23.53
N MET A 87 -10.45 -19.99 23.94
CA MET A 87 -9.31 -20.76 23.44
C MET A 87 -9.42 -22.26 23.77
N LEU A 88 -9.81 -22.61 25.00
CA LEU A 88 -9.95 -24.01 25.43
C LEU A 88 -11.07 -24.75 24.69
N SER A 89 -12.20 -24.09 24.41
CA SER A 89 -13.28 -24.69 23.60
C SER A 89 -12.86 -24.98 22.15
N LEU A 90 -12.02 -24.14 21.53
CA LEU A 90 -11.53 -24.36 20.17
C LEU A 90 -10.61 -25.57 20.07
N VAL A 91 -9.71 -25.75 21.05
CA VAL A 91 -8.84 -26.93 21.13
C VAL A 91 -9.66 -28.21 21.30
N ALA A 92 -10.69 -28.19 22.16
CA ALA A 92 -11.56 -29.35 22.35
C ALA A 92 -12.28 -29.78 21.06
N ILE A 93 -12.79 -28.83 20.26
CA ILE A 93 -13.47 -29.12 18.98
C ILE A 93 -12.51 -29.76 17.97
N ILE A 94 -11.27 -29.25 17.86
CA ILE A 94 -10.25 -29.80 16.95
C ILE A 94 -9.88 -31.23 17.35
N PHE A 95 -9.66 -31.50 18.63
CA PHE A 95 -9.39 -32.85 19.13
C PHE A 95 -10.58 -33.80 18.92
N PHE A 96 -11.81 -33.32 19.07
CA PHE A 96 -13.01 -34.16 18.88
C PHE A 96 -13.21 -34.56 17.41
N TRP A 97 -12.97 -33.64 16.47
CA TRP A 97 -12.98 -33.96 15.02
C TRP A 97 -11.84 -34.88 14.61
N GLY A 98 -10.64 -34.69 15.17
CA GLY A 98 -9.48 -35.54 14.88
C GLY A 98 -9.58 -36.98 15.42
N HIS A 99 -10.44 -37.24 16.41
CA HIS A 99 -10.52 -38.55 17.06
C HIS A 99 -11.67 -39.44 16.57
N PHE A 100 -12.74 -38.87 15.99
CA PHE A 100 -13.90 -39.62 15.48
C PHE A 100 -14.03 -39.68 13.95
N GLY A 101 -13.20 -38.96 13.20
CA GLY A 101 -13.21 -38.94 11.73
C GLY A 101 -12.51 -40.14 11.07
N GLY A 102 -12.88 -41.38 11.43
CA GLY A 102 -12.28 -42.60 10.89
C GLY A 102 -13.29 -43.61 10.35
N ASN A 103 -13.35 -43.74 9.02
CA ASN A 103 -13.77 -44.92 8.24
C ASN A 103 -13.42 -44.60 6.77
N GLU A 104 -12.52 -45.32 6.09
CA GLU A 104 -12.52 -46.75 5.71
C GLU A 104 -13.47 -47.07 4.54
N SER A 105 -12.94 -47.00 3.31
CA SER A 105 -13.49 -47.68 2.13
C SER A 105 -12.45 -47.80 0.99
N ASN A 106 -11.63 -48.87 1.01
CA ASN A 106 -11.57 -49.87 -0.07
C ASN A 106 -10.34 -50.78 0.08
N LYS A 107 -10.62 -52.09 0.26
CA LYS A 107 -9.69 -53.17 -0.08
C LYS A 107 -10.22 -53.84 -1.34
N GLU A 108 -9.40 -53.95 -2.37
CA GLU A 108 -9.24 -55.20 -3.16
C GLU A 108 -8.21 -55.02 -4.28
N ASN A 109 -7.04 -55.66 -4.13
CA ASN A 109 -6.65 -56.75 -5.02
C ASN A 109 -5.34 -57.39 -4.52
N GLN A 110 -5.41 -58.67 -4.15
CA GLN A 110 -4.26 -59.55 -3.96
C GLN A 110 -4.41 -60.72 -4.94
N VAL A 111 -3.41 -60.94 -5.79
CA VAL A 111 -3.12 -62.25 -6.40
C VAL A 111 -1.61 -62.46 -6.36
N LEU A 112 -1.19 -63.68 -6.03
CA LEU A 112 0.15 -64.08 -5.60
C LEU A 112 0.85 -64.97 -6.65
N ILE A 113 2.18 -64.82 -6.84
CA ILE A 113 3.28 -65.82 -7.03
C ILE A 113 4.60 -65.09 -6.68
N GLY A 114 5.68 -65.64 -6.10
CA GLY A 114 5.91 -66.95 -5.46
C GLY A 114 7.36 -67.46 -5.65
N GLY A 115 8.16 -67.55 -4.57
CA GLY A 115 9.57 -68.03 -4.56
C GLY A 115 10.61 -66.90 -4.80
N GLU A 116 11.60 -66.56 -3.96
CA GLU A 116 12.38 -67.21 -2.87
C GLU A 116 13.69 -67.90 -3.31
N GLN A 117 14.84 -67.25 -3.04
CA GLN A 117 16.03 -67.74 -2.30
C GLN A 117 17.34 -66.98 -2.66
N LYS A 118 18.33 -67.09 -1.76
CA LYS A 118 19.60 -66.35 -1.73
C LYS A 118 20.75 -67.21 -2.28
N GLU A 119 21.81 -66.58 -2.80
CA GLU A 119 23.18 -66.95 -2.41
C GLU A 119 24.16 -65.77 -2.55
N ASN A 120 25.28 -65.83 -1.82
CA ASN A 120 26.29 -64.77 -1.70
C ASN A 120 27.48 -65.00 -2.65
N SER A 121 28.11 -63.91 -3.08
CA SER A 121 29.59 -63.83 -3.12
C SER A 121 30.04 -62.37 -3.11
N GLU A 122 30.72 -61.96 -2.04
CA GLU A 122 31.34 -60.64 -1.91
C GLU A 122 32.71 -60.63 -2.62
N GLU A 123 33.10 -59.50 -3.22
CA GLU A 123 34.53 -59.19 -3.38
C GLU A 123 34.80 -57.68 -3.17
N SER A 124 35.63 -57.44 -2.17
CA SER A 124 36.35 -56.20 -1.80
C SER A 124 37.28 -55.71 -2.94
N ASN A 125 37.79 -54.47 -3.03
CA ASN A 125 37.78 -53.32 -2.11
C ASN A 125 38.20 -52.03 -2.86
N ASP A 126 38.22 -50.93 -2.11
CA ASP A 126 39.02 -49.71 -2.28
C ASP A 126 38.61 -48.60 -3.27
N ALA A 127 38.63 -47.40 -2.71
CA ALA A 127 38.22 -46.14 -3.30
C ALA A 127 39.26 -45.54 -4.26
N LEU A 128 38.83 -44.61 -5.11
CA LEU A 128 39.41 -43.25 -5.12
C LEU A 128 38.57 -42.21 -5.85
N PHE A 129 38.63 -40.99 -5.31
CA PHE A 129 38.03 -39.75 -5.78
C PHE A 129 38.64 -39.30 -7.13
N ALA A 130 37.82 -39.01 -8.15
CA ALA A 130 38.17 -38.04 -9.21
C ALA A 130 36.90 -37.52 -9.92
N ALA A 131 36.83 -36.20 -10.13
CA ALA A 131 35.66 -35.54 -10.71
C ALA A 131 35.71 -35.44 -12.24
N SER A 132 34.56 -35.59 -12.88
CA SER A 132 34.25 -34.93 -14.16
C SER A 132 32.74 -34.87 -14.38
N PHE A 133 32.15 -33.70 -14.14
CA PHE A 133 30.77 -33.42 -14.53
C PHE A 133 30.72 -32.98 -16.01
N PRO A 134 29.88 -33.59 -16.86
CA PRO A 134 29.62 -33.06 -18.18
C PRO A 134 28.67 -31.86 -18.11
N SER A 135 29.03 -30.75 -18.77
CA SER A 135 28.04 -29.78 -19.26
C SER A 135 27.27 -30.44 -20.41
N PRO A 136 25.95 -30.18 -20.60
CA PRO A 136 25.56 -28.92 -21.24
C PRO A 136 24.18 -28.36 -20.88
N MET A 137 23.99 -27.07 -21.21
CA MET A 137 22.89 -26.50 -22.01
C MET A 137 22.53 -25.06 -21.57
N LYS A 138 22.30 -24.22 -22.58
CA LYS A 138 22.03 -22.79 -22.46
C LYS A 138 20.53 -22.52 -22.29
N ASP A 139 20.24 -21.28 -21.88
CA ASP A 139 19.01 -20.55 -22.19
C ASP A 139 17.68 -21.11 -21.67
N LYS A 140 17.40 -20.84 -20.39
CA LYS A 140 16.09 -20.27 -20.03
C LYS A 140 16.18 -19.33 -18.82
N LYS A 141 16.42 -18.05 -19.09
CA LYS A 141 16.27 -16.97 -18.11
C LYS A 141 14.78 -16.79 -17.82
N GLU A 142 14.30 -17.42 -16.75
CA GLU A 142 12.91 -17.34 -16.35
C GLU A 142 12.52 -15.88 -16.04
N ARG A 143 11.59 -15.37 -16.83
CA ARG A 143 11.25 -13.95 -16.88
C ARG A 143 10.25 -13.66 -15.77
N LEU A 144 10.73 -13.11 -14.66
CA LEU A 144 9.87 -12.55 -13.61
C LEU A 144 8.81 -11.64 -14.27
N SER A 145 7.54 -11.91 -13.97
CA SER A 145 6.38 -11.33 -14.66
C SER A 145 6.44 -9.82 -14.70
N ASP A 146 6.37 -9.29 -15.92
CA ASP A 146 6.55 -7.87 -16.21
C ASP A 146 5.30 -7.06 -15.84
N GLY A 147 5.48 -6.03 -15.01
CA GLY A 147 4.41 -5.16 -14.52
C GLY A 147 4.21 -3.95 -15.44
N THR A 148 4.09 -4.19 -16.75
CA THR A 148 4.32 -3.21 -17.83
C THR A 148 3.12 -2.31 -18.19
N SER A 149 2.02 -2.32 -17.44
CA SER A 149 0.82 -1.52 -17.75
C SER A 149 0.72 -0.16 -17.02
N GLY A 150 1.71 0.21 -16.19
CA GLY A 150 1.74 1.52 -15.53
C GLY A 150 2.48 2.60 -16.34
N PRO A 151 2.26 3.91 -16.07
CA PRO A 151 2.96 5.01 -16.77
C PRO A 151 4.50 4.97 -16.62
N PHE A 152 5.02 4.23 -15.63
CA PHE A 152 6.45 4.01 -15.39
C PHE A 152 7.01 2.73 -16.01
N ALA A 153 6.25 2.05 -16.88
CA ALA A 153 6.60 0.73 -17.41
C ALA A 153 7.76 0.76 -18.42
N ASN A 154 7.76 1.72 -19.34
CA ASN A 154 8.80 1.86 -20.39
C ASN A 154 10.13 2.42 -19.86
N LEU A 155 10.27 2.54 -18.54
CA LEU A 155 11.46 3.07 -17.88
C LEU A 155 12.60 2.04 -17.75
N ALA A 156 12.86 1.24 -18.79
CA ALA A 156 14.13 0.52 -18.89
C ALA A 156 15.29 1.52 -18.82
N SER A 157 16.35 1.17 -18.08
CA SER A 157 17.56 1.99 -17.98
C SER A 157 18.72 1.18 -17.44
N ASP A 158 19.85 1.33 -18.11
CA ASP A 158 21.08 0.57 -17.84
C ASP A 158 21.89 1.18 -16.70
N ASN A 159 21.58 2.42 -16.29
CA ASN A 159 22.22 3.08 -15.16
C ASN A 159 21.63 2.57 -13.83
N ILE A 160 22.51 2.08 -12.94
CA ILE A 160 22.15 1.56 -11.61
C ILE A 160 21.39 2.59 -10.76
N ASP A 161 21.80 3.85 -10.77
CA ASP A 161 21.16 4.92 -10.00
C ASP A 161 19.70 5.15 -10.44
N ASP A 162 19.50 5.06 -11.74
CA ASP A 162 18.22 5.26 -12.40
C ASP A 162 17.28 4.07 -12.15
N LYS A 163 17.82 2.84 -12.24
CA LYS A 163 17.12 1.60 -11.86
C LYS A 163 16.65 1.63 -10.39
N LYS A 164 17.46 2.16 -9.47
CA LYS A 164 17.10 2.35 -8.05
C LYS A 164 15.98 3.36 -7.88
N ALA A 165 16.10 4.54 -8.51
CA ALA A 165 15.04 5.55 -8.51
C ALA A 165 13.70 4.98 -9.01
N LYS A 166 13.73 4.23 -10.11
CA LYS A 166 12.54 3.61 -10.72
C LYS A 166 11.93 2.51 -9.86
N ALA A 167 12.76 1.69 -9.20
CA ALA A 167 12.29 0.73 -8.21
C ALA A 167 11.60 1.41 -7.01
N TYR A 168 12.15 2.54 -6.54
CA TYR A 168 11.55 3.36 -5.48
C TYR A 168 10.21 3.97 -5.93
N ILE A 169 10.14 4.59 -7.11
CA ILE A 169 8.92 5.14 -7.69
C ILE A 169 7.82 4.08 -7.78
N ARG A 170 8.14 2.90 -8.33
CA ARG A 170 7.19 1.78 -8.43
C ARG A 170 6.73 1.27 -7.07
N ARG A 171 7.59 1.27 -6.05
CA ARG A 171 7.26 0.84 -4.69
C ARG A 171 6.30 1.81 -3.99
N PHE A 172 6.46 3.12 -4.21
CA PHE A 172 5.76 4.15 -3.46
C PHE A 172 4.68 4.91 -4.24
N SER A 173 4.49 4.69 -5.55
CA SER A 173 3.52 5.43 -6.39
C SER A 173 2.10 5.43 -5.81
N LYS A 174 1.57 4.26 -5.46
CA LYS A 174 0.26 4.11 -4.80
C LYS A 174 0.18 4.82 -3.45
N VAL A 175 1.29 4.92 -2.72
CA VAL A 175 1.37 5.67 -1.45
C VAL A 175 1.37 7.17 -1.72
N ALA A 176 2.12 7.65 -2.72
CA ALA A 176 2.13 9.06 -3.12
C ALA A 176 0.74 9.54 -3.54
N ILE A 177 0.06 8.78 -4.40
CA ILE A 177 -1.32 9.05 -4.85
C ILE A 177 -2.30 9.04 -3.67
N SER A 178 -2.25 8.00 -2.81
CA SER A 178 -3.12 7.93 -1.63
C SER A 178 -2.92 9.10 -0.65
N GLU A 179 -1.68 9.54 -0.46
CA GLU A 179 -1.36 10.69 0.40
C GLU A 179 -1.75 12.02 -0.27
N MET A 180 -1.69 12.11 -1.61
CA MET A 180 -2.19 13.27 -2.37
C MET A 180 -3.68 13.46 -2.18
N HIS A 181 -4.51 12.44 -2.42
CA HIS A 181 -5.96 12.56 -2.21
C HIS A 181 -6.31 12.89 -0.75
N LYS A 182 -5.54 12.39 0.22
CA LYS A 182 -5.82 12.58 1.64
C LYS A 182 -5.37 13.95 2.19
N PHE A 183 -4.27 14.50 1.68
CA PHE A 183 -3.66 15.72 2.25
C PHE A 183 -3.53 16.90 1.26
N GLY A 184 -3.85 16.73 -0.02
CA GLY A 184 -3.78 17.79 -1.03
C GLY A 184 -2.36 18.17 -1.48
N ILE A 185 -1.36 17.34 -1.16
CA ILE A 185 0.05 17.51 -1.57
C ILE A 185 0.25 16.74 -2.88
N PRO A 186 0.73 17.35 -3.98
CA PRO A 186 0.99 16.63 -5.23
C PRO A 186 1.84 15.37 -5.01
N ALA A 187 1.39 14.27 -5.60
CA ALA A 187 2.09 12.99 -5.53
C ALA A 187 3.48 13.09 -6.18
N SER A 188 3.62 13.90 -7.24
CA SER A 188 4.88 14.26 -7.89
C SER A 188 5.90 14.85 -6.91
N ILE A 189 5.50 15.88 -6.16
CA ILE A 189 6.30 16.56 -5.13
C ILE A 189 6.70 15.59 -4.03
N LYS A 190 5.73 14.84 -3.49
CA LYS A 190 6.00 13.90 -2.40
C LYS A 190 6.94 12.78 -2.83
N MET A 191 6.81 12.29 -4.07
CA MET A 191 7.71 11.30 -4.65
C MET A 191 9.11 11.85 -4.88
N ALA A 192 9.24 13.06 -5.44
CA ALA A 192 10.52 13.70 -5.69
C ALA A 192 11.28 13.99 -4.38
N GLN A 193 10.59 14.49 -3.35
CA GLN A 193 11.18 14.63 -2.01
C GLN A 193 11.60 13.25 -1.47
N GLY A 194 10.73 12.24 -1.53
CA GLY A 194 11.06 10.88 -1.11
C GLY A 194 12.31 10.32 -1.80
N LEU A 195 12.48 10.55 -3.11
CA LEU A 195 13.67 10.12 -3.87
C LEU A 195 14.95 10.83 -3.43
N LEU A 196 14.90 12.16 -3.22
CA LEU A 196 16.06 12.96 -2.85
C LEU A 196 16.47 12.71 -1.39
N GLU A 197 15.55 12.89 -0.44
CA GLU A 197 15.83 12.85 1.01
C GLU A 197 16.22 11.43 1.50
N SER A 198 15.74 10.38 0.84
CA SER A 198 16.09 8.98 1.17
C SER A 198 17.24 8.41 0.36
N ALA A 199 17.87 9.18 -0.54
CA ALA A 199 18.81 8.67 -1.54
C ALA A 199 18.25 7.43 -2.27
N LYS A 200 17.04 7.57 -2.85
CA LYS A 200 16.26 6.49 -3.49
C LYS A 200 15.97 5.28 -2.58
N GLY A 201 15.89 5.49 -1.27
CA GLY A 201 15.62 4.46 -0.26
C GLY A 201 16.87 3.72 0.23
N GLU A 202 18.07 4.25 -0.04
CA GLU A 202 19.34 3.65 0.37
C GLU A 202 20.05 4.42 1.51
N SER A 203 19.57 5.62 1.88
CA SER A 203 20.18 6.35 2.99
C SER A 203 20.05 5.53 4.28
N PRO A 204 21.07 5.48 5.16
CA PRO A 204 21.02 4.75 6.43
C PRO A 204 19.78 5.11 7.27
N LEU A 205 19.33 6.37 7.20
CA LEU A 205 18.14 6.84 7.89
C LEU A 205 16.85 6.25 7.31
N SER A 206 16.78 6.04 5.99
CA SER A 206 15.64 5.37 5.36
C SER A 206 15.64 3.86 5.61
N THR A 207 16.81 3.20 5.61
CA THR A 207 16.92 1.75 5.79
C THR A 207 16.80 1.30 7.24
N ASN A 208 17.49 1.95 8.18
CA ASN A 208 17.53 1.55 9.59
C ASN A 208 16.35 2.09 10.42
N ASN A 209 15.79 3.24 10.01
CA ASN A 209 14.76 3.95 10.76
C ASN A 209 13.43 4.11 9.99
N ASN A 210 13.31 3.57 8.77
CA ASN A 210 12.18 3.80 7.86
C ASN A 210 11.86 5.30 7.62
N ASN A 211 12.82 6.23 7.85
CA ASN A 211 12.58 7.67 7.77
C ASN A 211 13.06 8.20 6.42
N HIS A 212 12.12 8.26 5.47
CA HIS A 212 12.40 8.61 4.07
C HIS A 212 12.52 10.11 3.78
N PHE A 213 12.26 10.97 4.77
CA PHE A 213 12.14 12.43 4.57
C PHE A 213 13.00 13.25 5.55
N GLY A 214 13.99 12.63 6.21
CA GLY A 214 14.88 13.36 7.12
C GLY A 214 14.19 13.97 8.35
N ILE A 215 13.03 13.48 8.76
CA ILE A 215 12.21 14.14 9.79
C ILE A 215 12.94 14.08 11.15
N LYS A 216 13.40 15.25 11.60
CA LYS A 216 14.08 15.44 12.89
C LYS A 216 13.14 15.23 14.09
N CYS A 217 13.74 14.90 15.22
CA CYS A 217 13.06 14.62 16.48
C CYS A 217 13.30 15.76 17.47
N PHE A 218 12.27 16.56 17.75
CA PHE A 218 12.36 17.72 18.65
C PHE A 218 11.82 17.45 20.07
N LEU A 219 11.46 16.21 20.38
CA LEU A 219 11.05 15.81 21.72
C LEU A 219 12.26 15.89 22.66
N LYS A 220 12.13 16.58 23.79
CA LYS A 220 13.13 16.59 24.86
C LYS A 220 13.21 15.21 25.50
N ASP A 221 12.06 14.71 25.98
CA ASP A 221 11.92 13.39 26.57
C ASP A 221 11.37 12.40 25.54
N CYS A 222 12.28 11.66 24.92
CA CYS A 222 11.95 10.69 23.87
C CYS A 222 11.98 9.25 24.42
N LYS A 223 10.92 8.48 24.17
CA LYS A 223 10.90 7.04 24.55
C LYS A 223 11.94 6.27 23.76
N ALA A 224 12.55 5.26 24.38
CA ALA A 224 13.52 4.38 23.74
C ALA A 224 12.96 3.81 22.42
N GLY A 225 13.77 3.89 21.35
CA GLY A 225 13.40 3.42 20.01
C GLY A 225 12.49 4.34 19.18
N HIS A 226 11.97 5.45 19.72
CA HIS A 226 11.17 6.41 18.94
C HIS A 226 12.04 7.36 18.07
N CYS A 227 13.28 7.63 18.47
CA CYS A 227 14.26 8.38 17.69
C CYS A 227 15.66 7.75 17.82
N SER A 228 16.55 8.03 16.88
CA SER A 228 17.99 7.71 17.00
C SER A 228 18.85 8.91 16.63
N ASN A 229 20.04 9.00 17.24
CA ASN A 229 21.06 9.95 16.86
C ASN A 229 21.77 9.47 15.57
N TYR A 230 22.24 10.42 14.76
CA TYR A 230 23.07 10.21 13.56
C TYR A 230 24.28 11.18 13.50
N GLY A 231 24.55 11.94 14.57
CA GLY A 231 25.64 12.93 14.68
C GLY A 231 26.44 12.82 15.98
N ASP A 232 27.16 13.90 16.33
CA ASP A 232 28.18 14.01 17.39
C ASP A 232 27.61 14.32 18.79
N ASP A 233 26.64 13.51 19.23
CA ASP A 233 25.94 13.63 20.53
C ASP A 233 25.09 14.91 20.74
N SER A 234 24.95 15.75 19.71
CA SER A 234 24.01 16.87 19.70
C SER A 234 22.54 16.43 19.56
N HIS A 235 21.64 16.98 20.40
CA HIS A 235 20.19 16.71 20.28
C HIS A 235 19.57 17.23 18.97
N LYS A 236 20.32 17.99 18.17
CA LYS A 236 19.88 18.47 16.85
C LYS A 236 19.94 17.37 15.79
N ASP A 237 20.61 16.25 16.07
CA ASP A 237 20.87 15.18 15.11
C ASP A 237 20.13 13.88 15.44
N PHE A 238 19.13 13.99 16.33
CA PHE A 238 18.10 12.97 16.52
C PHE A 238 17.07 13.04 15.39
N PHE A 239 16.84 11.89 14.76
CA PHE A 239 15.81 11.70 13.75
C PHE A 239 14.74 10.73 14.24
N ARG A 240 13.50 10.93 13.80
CA ARG A 240 12.40 10.00 14.12
C ARG A 240 12.66 8.63 13.52
N LYS A 241 12.28 7.59 14.27
CA LYS A 241 12.26 6.20 13.83
C LYS A 241 10.80 5.75 13.68
N TYR A 242 10.53 5.04 12.59
CA TYR A 242 9.21 4.57 12.22
C TYR A 242 9.20 3.05 12.11
N LYS A 243 8.04 2.41 12.37
CA LYS A 243 7.88 0.95 12.24
C LYS A 243 7.84 0.51 10.78
N SER A 244 7.41 1.40 9.89
CA SER A 244 7.37 1.16 8.44
C SER A 244 7.63 2.44 7.66
N ALA A 245 8.06 2.30 6.41
CA ALA A 245 8.21 3.44 5.50
C ALA A 245 6.90 4.24 5.35
N TRP A 246 5.74 3.57 5.36
CA TRP A 246 4.43 4.23 5.24
C TRP A 246 4.16 5.22 6.38
N GLU A 247 4.59 4.92 7.61
CA GLU A 247 4.45 5.84 8.75
C GLU A 247 5.28 7.12 8.54
N SER A 248 6.46 7.06 7.91
CA SER A 248 7.24 8.28 7.60
C SER A 248 6.64 9.08 6.45
N TRP A 249 6.07 8.38 5.45
CA TRP A 249 5.28 9.02 4.39
C TRP A 249 4.08 9.76 4.98
N ARG A 250 3.32 9.13 5.89
CA ARG A 250 2.20 9.76 6.59
C ARG A 250 2.64 10.97 7.43
N ALA A 251 3.65 10.79 8.27
CA ALA A 251 4.17 11.85 9.13
C ALA A 251 4.67 13.07 8.35
N HIS A 252 5.27 12.87 7.16
CA HIS A 252 5.62 13.96 6.25
C HIS A 252 4.38 14.70 5.75
N SER A 253 3.31 13.99 5.36
CA SER A 253 2.09 14.64 4.88
C SER A 253 1.44 15.51 5.95
N GLU A 254 1.36 14.98 7.18
CA GLU A 254 0.83 15.70 8.35
C GLU A 254 1.66 16.97 8.65
N MET A 255 3.00 16.87 8.58
CA MET A 255 3.92 18.00 8.77
C MET A 255 3.75 19.10 7.70
N ILE A 256 3.58 18.72 6.43
CA ILE A 256 3.37 19.67 5.33
C ILE A 256 1.99 20.32 5.43
N ALA A 257 0.93 19.52 5.57
CA ALA A 257 -0.45 19.99 5.48
C ALA A 257 -0.92 20.77 6.72
N GLY A 258 -0.43 20.41 7.92
CA GLY A 258 -0.80 21.09 9.18
C GLY A 258 0.18 22.17 9.65
N GLY A 259 1.27 22.41 8.92
CA GLY A 259 2.39 23.24 9.38
C GLY A 259 2.64 24.49 8.53
N ARG A 260 3.91 24.96 8.57
CA ARG A 260 4.39 26.14 7.82
C ARG A 260 4.05 26.10 6.33
N TYR A 261 3.92 24.91 5.76
CA TYR A 261 3.73 24.67 4.32
C TYR A 261 2.26 24.58 3.89
N ALA A 262 1.30 24.67 4.82
CA ALA A 262 -0.14 24.57 4.53
C ALA A 262 -0.63 25.56 3.47
N SER A 263 0.01 26.74 3.38
CA SER A 263 -0.29 27.77 2.37
C SER A 263 0.00 27.33 0.92
N LEU A 264 0.75 26.24 0.70
CA LEU A 264 1.01 25.66 -0.61
C LEU A 264 -0.15 24.79 -1.13
N LEU A 265 -1.05 24.32 -0.25
CA LEU A 265 -2.20 23.45 -0.61
C LEU A 265 -3.18 24.09 -1.61
N LYS A 266 -3.13 25.41 -1.77
CA LYS A 266 -3.88 26.14 -2.80
C LYS A 266 -3.33 25.94 -4.21
N ASN A 267 -2.05 25.59 -4.36
CA ASN A 267 -1.36 25.41 -5.65
C ASN A 267 -1.61 23.99 -6.18
N LYS A 268 -2.87 23.62 -6.41
CA LYS A 268 -3.21 22.28 -6.92
C LYS A 268 -2.53 22.06 -8.28
N ASN A 269 -1.88 20.91 -8.43
CA ASN A 269 -1.25 20.43 -9.67
C ASN A 269 -0.15 21.32 -10.26
N ASP A 270 0.34 22.34 -9.54
CA ASP A 270 1.51 23.15 -9.94
C ASP A 270 2.75 22.77 -9.11
N TYR A 271 3.41 21.69 -9.53
CA TYR A 271 4.63 21.22 -8.89
C TYR A 271 5.77 22.27 -8.94
N LYS A 272 5.78 23.20 -9.91
CA LYS A 272 6.81 24.25 -10.01
C LYS A 272 6.60 25.33 -8.95
N ALA A 273 5.35 25.74 -8.70
CA ALA A 273 5.01 26.61 -7.57
C ALA A 273 5.23 25.92 -6.22
N TRP A 274 4.91 24.63 -6.09
CA TRP A 274 5.21 23.87 -4.88
C TRP A 274 6.71 23.79 -4.57
N ALA A 275 7.55 23.43 -5.54
CA ALA A 275 8.99 23.33 -5.35
C ALA A 275 9.63 24.68 -4.94
N LYS A 276 9.22 25.78 -5.60
CA LYS A 276 9.62 27.15 -5.22
C LYS A 276 9.11 27.51 -3.82
N GLY A 277 7.87 27.16 -3.51
CA GLY A 277 7.22 27.38 -2.23
C GLY A 277 7.93 26.69 -1.06
N LEU A 278 8.22 25.39 -1.19
CA LEU A 278 8.96 24.59 -0.21
C LEU A 278 10.34 25.21 0.11
N LYS A 279 11.08 25.65 -0.91
CA LYS A 279 12.33 26.41 -0.72
C LYS A 279 12.09 27.72 0.02
N SER A 280 11.14 28.54 -0.42
CA SER A 280 10.89 29.87 0.18
C SER A 280 10.44 29.81 1.64
N LEU A 281 9.74 28.73 2.02
CA LEU A 281 9.31 28.44 3.40
C LEU A 281 10.40 27.69 4.20
N GLY A 282 11.60 27.50 3.64
CA GLY A 282 12.74 26.92 4.32
C GLY A 282 12.58 25.44 4.67
N TYR A 283 12.08 24.62 3.73
CA TYR A 283 12.13 23.15 3.86
C TYR A 283 13.58 22.64 3.87
N ALA A 284 14.42 23.17 2.98
CA ALA A 284 15.86 22.89 2.92
C ALA A 284 16.67 24.18 2.84
N THR A 285 17.91 24.14 3.32
CA THR A 285 18.89 25.23 3.22
C THR A 285 19.57 25.31 1.84
N ASP A 286 19.45 24.25 1.03
CA ASP A 286 20.02 24.19 -0.31
C ASP A 286 19.38 25.24 -1.24
N LYS A 287 20.23 26.08 -1.84
CA LYS A 287 19.82 27.14 -2.77
C LYS A 287 19.18 26.57 -4.04
N GLU A 288 19.52 25.35 -4.43
CA GLU A 288 19.03 24.67 -5.63
C GLU A 288 17.84 23.74 -5.38
N TYR A 289 17.36 23.62 -4.12
CA TYR A 289 16.35 22.61 -3.74
C TYR A 289 15.12 22.57 -4.66
N ALA A 290 14.56 23.74 -4.97
CA ALA A 290 13.42 23.87 -5.88
C ALA A 290 13.72 23.34 -7.30
N GLN A 291 14.93 23.58 -7.80
CA GLN A 291 15.36 23.12 -9.12
C GLN A 291 15.63 21.61 -9.13
N LYS A 292 16.23 21.07 -8.07
CA LYS A 292 16.44 19.61 -7.89
C LYS A 292 15.12 18.85 -7.86
N LEU A 293 14.10 19.39 -7.17
CA LEU A 293 12.74 18.83 -7.20
C LEU A 293 12.14 18.85 -8.62
N ILE A 294 12.14 20.01 -9.28
CA ILE A 294 11.59 20.17 -10.64
C ILE A 294 12.27 19.21 -11.62
N GLN A 295 13.61 19.15 -11.62
CA GLN A 295 14.39 18.24 -12.46
C GLN A 295 14.12 16.76 -12.13
N THR A 296 13.90 16.41 -10.87
CA THR A 296 13.55 15.03 -10.48
C THR A 296 12.15 14.65 -10.97
N ILE A 297 11.18 15.56 -10.90
CA ILE A 297 9.82 15.36 -11.42
C ILE A 297 9.87 15.18 -12.94
N GLU A 298 10.51 16.11 -13.64
CA GLU A 298 10.59 16.11 -15.11
C GLU A 298 11.41 14.93 -15.66
N LYS A 299 12.51 14.52 -15.00
CA LYS A 299 13.32 13.36 -15.40
C LYS A 299 12.56 12.04 -15.32
N TYR A 300 11.65 11.90 -14.34
CA TYR A 300 10.95 10.66 -14.05
C TYR A 300 9.45 10.69 -14.41
N HIS A 301 8.98 11.77 -15.02
CA HIS A 301 7.56 12.01 -15.34
C HIS A 301 6.64 11.79 -14.13
N LEU A 302 7.05 12.33 -12.97
CA LEU A 302 6.32 12.13 -11.71
C LEU A 302 5.02 12.93 -11.63
N ASP A 303 4.88 13.94 -12.48
CA ASP A 303 3.65 14.70 -12.74
C ASP A 303 2.49 13.80 -13.18
N LEU A 304 2.77 12.67 -13.86
CA LEU A 304 1.76 11.64 -14.18
C LEU A 304 1.15 10.98 -12.92
N LEU A 305 1.73 11.15 -11.73
CA LEU A 305 1.11 10.72 -10.46
C LEU A 305 0.02 11.71 -9.98
N ASP A 306 0.02 12.95 -10.46
CA ASP A 306 -0.93 13.99 -10.05
C ASP A 306 -2.25 13.92 -10.84
N GLU A 307 -2.29 13.11 -11.90
CA GLU A 307 -3.45 12.87 -12.78
C GLU A 307 -4.29 11.63 -12.40
N ALA A 308 -3.87 10.90 -11.37
CA ALA A 308 -4.42 9.59 -10.96
C ALA A 308 -5.66 9.66 -10.06
#